data_AF-A0A1X0RG53-F1
#
_entry.id   AF-A0A1X0RG53-F1
#
_cell.length_a   1.000
_cell.length_b   1.000
_cell.length_c   1.000
_cell.angle_alpha   90.00
_cell.angle_beta   90.00
_cell.angle_gamma   90.00
#
_symmetry.space_group_name_H-M   'P 1'
#
loop_
_entity.id
_entity.type
_entity.pdbx_description
1 polymer ?
#
loop_
_entity_poly.entity_id
_entity_poly.type
_entity_poly.pdbx_seq_one_letter_code
_entity_poly.pdbx_strand_id
1 'polypeptide(L)'
;MNSPHPNSPHVTIPSRDRTPSSNGALMVEYSQPIRTTGERLGSLVGASLTTVGDSVYVFGGFDQYTDEIFNKLYKLEYKDTCHWTQVIYTKGEPPIKRHDHSATLWNGNKLIIFGGNSEEDRYFNDIVVLDLDTLTWHHPETAGFIPEGRIKHSATIFEDKLYIAGGVYADSTSSFADTLLVLNLQTWEWERPIPFTRRAQHMSFVYNKRLYLYGGLREDMSRSNDFTFIDLYRPDNMTQLDITSTSSPSLLFGQRFAQICGDQLVVLVTIPFREAVITAPATGLWTLDLSCMQWQCRELGERYETCSWHCFSMTENDKYFYLFGTNEDDPEEFYSMTLRVDLEEVGVVPVPPPQLGHDLLRLMKEENKKGQEPNFTICSSIEPDEPGISVHRLILLARWPYFVSLWDSGMSE
;
A
#
# COMPACT_ATOMS: atom_id res chain seq x y z
N MET A 1 31.27 89.89 -8.40
CA MET A 1 31.42 88.87 -7.33
C MET A 1 30.23 87.94 -7.42
N ASN A 2 30.46 86.68 -7.76
CA ASN A 2 29.78 85.50 -7.22
C ASN A 2 30.23 84.28 -8.03
N SER A 3 31.28 83.67 -7.50
CA SER A 3 31.77 82.32 -7.78
C SER A 3 30.70 81.27 -7.43
N PRO A 4 30.58 80.17 -8.21
CA PRO A 4 29.81 79.00 -7.81
C PRO A 4 30.62 78.09 -6.88
N HIS A 5 29.98 77.64 -5.79
CA HIS A 5 30.52 76.66 -4.84
C HIS A 5 30.31 75.20 -5.35
N PRO A 6 31.08 74.23 -4.83
CA PRO A 6 31.30 72.92 -5.46
C PRO A 6 30.30 71.83 -5.06
N ASN A 7 30.25 70.80 -5.92
CA ASN A 7 29.46 69.57 -5.88
C ASN A 7 29.43 68.86 -4.51
N SER A 8 28.23 68.48 -4.06
CA SER A 8 28.02 67.35 -3.14
C SER A 8 27.68 66.07 -3.96
N PRO A 9 28.10 64.87 -3.53
CA PRO A 9 27.72 63.64 -4.21
C PRO A 9 26.29 63.23 -3.78
N HIS A 10 25.36 63.19 -4.74
CA HIS A 10 24.07 62.53 -4.54
C HIS A 10 24.27 61.02 -4.55
N VAL A 11 24.04 60.37 -3.40
CA VAL A 11 23.84 58.93 -3.30
C VAL A 11 22.36 58.65 -3.55
N THR A 12 22.05 58.08 -4.72
CA THR A 12 20.71 57.61 -5.06
C THR A 12 20.47 56.26 -4.36
N ILE A 13 19.52 56.21 -3.43
CA ILE A 13 19.02 54.96 -2.85
C ILE A 13 18.08 54.33 -3.90
N PRO A 14 18.33 53.10 -4.39
CA PRO A 14 17.42 52.46 -5.35
C PRO A 14 16.10 52.12 -4.65
N SER A 15 14.98 52.49 -5.29
CA SER A 15 13.65 52.07 -4.89
C SER A 15 13.53 50.54 -4.90
N ARG A 16 13.01 49.98 -3.79
CA ARG A 16 12.59 48.58 -3.71
C ARG A 16 11.25 48.41 -4.41
N ASP A 17 11.26 48.48 -5.73
CA ASP A 17 10.22 47.88 -6.57
C ASP A 17 10.88 46.79 -7.41
N ARG A 18 10.99 45.59 -6.81
CA ARG A 18 11.22 44.37 -7.57
C ARG A 18 9.89 43.64 -7.64
N THR A 19 9.19 43.85 -8.74
CA THR A 19 8.32 42.79 -9.30
C THR A 19 9.16 41.51 -9.39
N PRO A 20 8.65 40.35 -8.97
CA PRO A 20 9.41 39.11 -9.14
C PRO A 20 9.52 38.85 -10.64
N SER A 21 10.75 38.96 -11.17
CA SER A 21 11.07 38.38 -12.47
C SER A 21 10.85 36.88 -12.36
N SER A 22 9.95 36.36 -13.18
CA SER A 22 9.71 34.94 -13.42
C SER A 22 10.99 34.28 -13.95
N ASN A 23 11.89 33.88 -13.06
CA ASN A 23 13.05 33.06 -13.40
C ASN A 23 13.11 31.88 -12.43
N GLY A 24 12.70 30.71 -12.93
CA GLY A 24 13.19 29.42 -12.44
C GLY A 24 12.48 28.85 -11.21
N ALA A 25 11.15 28.80 -11.19
CA ALA A 25 10.55 27.64 -10.55
C ALA A 25 10.92 26.45 -11.42
N LEU A 26 11.69 25.49 -10.89
CA LEU A 26 11.82 24.18 -11.52
C LEU A 26 10.38 23.67 -11.71
N MET A 27 9.89 23.66 -12.94
CA MET A 27 8.65 22.94 -13.25
C MET A 27 8.95 21.49 -12.91
N VAL A 28 8.32 20.98 -11.86
CA VAL A 28 8.30 19.54 -11.60
C VAL A 28 7.52 18.94 -12.77
N GLU A 29 8.23 18.29 -13.70
CA GLU A 29 7.60 17.55 -14.78
C GLU A 29 6.94 16.30 -14.20
N TYR A 30 5.65 16.40 -13.92
CA TYR A 30 4.85 15.25 -13.50
C TYR A 30 4.71 14.26 -14.67
N SER A 31 4.83 12.97 -14.35
CA SER A 31 4.53 11.88 -15.29
C SER A 31 3.14 12.05 -15.91
N GLN A 32 3.03 11.95 -17.23
CA GLN A 32 1.74 11.99 -17.92
C GLN A 32 1.20 10.58 -18.16
N PRO A 33 -0.13 10.42 -18.30
CA PRO A 33 -0.73 9.18 -18.77
C PRO A 33 -0.16 8.81 -20.14
N ILE A 34 0.17 7.54 -20.30
CA ILE A 34 0.72 6.99 -21.54
C ILE A 34 -0.15 5.84 -22.02
N ARG A 35 -0.28 5.73 -23.34
CA ARG A 35 -0.97 4.61 -23.97
C ARG A 35 -0.08 3.37 -23.89
N THR A 36 -0.64 2.27 -23.41
CA THR A 36 0.05 0.99 -23.39
C THR A 36 0.13 0.42 -24.79
N THR A 37 1.09 -0.47 -25.00
CA THR A 37 1.31 -1.15 -26.29
C THR A 37 1.36 -2.66 -26.10
N GLY A 38 1.34 -3.43 -27.19
CA GLY A 38 1.46 -4.89 -27.14
C GLY A 38 0.11 -5.59 -27.05
N GLU A 39 0.02 -6.59 -26.18
CA GLU A 39 -1.20 -7.36 -25.99
C GLU A 39 -2.35 -6.49 -25.47
N ARG A 40 -3.51 -6.58 -26.13
CA ARG A 40 -4.72 -5.88 -25.68
C ARG A 40 -5.41 -6.72 -24.63
N LEU A 41 -5.35 -6.25 -23.39
CA LEU A 41 -6.14 -6.83 -22.30
C LEU A 41 -7.59 -6.37 -22.46
N GLY A 42 -8.52 -7.33 -22.37
CA GLY A 42 -9.95 -7.02 -22.32
C GLY A 42 -10.31 -6.23 -21.06
N SER A 43 -11.60 -5.98 -20.89
CA SER A 43 -12.10 -5.30 -19.69
C SER A 43 -12.22 -6.29 -18.53
N LEU A 44 -11.06 -6.72 -18.02
CA LEU A 44 -10.95 -7.77 -17.02
C LEU A 44 -11.43 -7.29 -15.65
N VAL A 45 -12.65 -7.65 -15.28
CA VAL A 45 -13.24 -7.42 -13.96
C VAL A 45 -12.88 -8.58 -13.03
N GLY A 46 -12.57 -8.26 -11.77
CA GLY A 46 -12.18 -9.26 -10.77
C GLY A 46 -10.85 -9.98 -11.07
N ALA A 47 -10.03 -9.44 -11.98
CA ALA A 47 -8.64 -9.86 -12.14
C ALA A 47 -7.80 -9.38 -10.96
N SER A 48 -6.75 -10.14 -10.63
CA SER A 48 -5.75 -9.68 -9.66
C SER A 48 -4.68 -8.85 -10.36
N LEU A 49 -4.17 -7.84 -9.64
CA LEU A 49 -3.15 -6.92 -10.14
C LEU A 49 -2.03 -6.77 -9.12
N THR A 50 -0.83 -7.24 -9.43
CA THR A 50 0.31 -7.24 -8.49
C THR A 50 1.55 -6.60 -9.10
N THR A 51 2.01 -5.51 -8.49
CA THR A 51 3.33 -4.91 -8.77
C THR A 51 4.46 -5.74 -8.17
N VAL A 52 5.48 -6.00 -8.97
CA VAL A 52 6.71 -6.71 -8.60
C VAL A 52 7.90 -5.99 -9.22
N GLY A 53 8.57 -5.15 -8.42
CA GLY A 53 9.58 -4.21 -8.94
C GLY A 53 8.98 -3.30 -10.01
N ASP A 54 9.69 -3.13 -11.13
CA ASP A 54 9.23 -2.29 -12.26
C ASP A 54 8.22 -2.99 -13.19
N SER A 55 7.55 -4.05 -12.73
CA SER A 55 6.59 -4.82 -13.52
C SER A 55 5.26 -4.95 -12.83
N VAL A 56 4.18 -5.00 -13.61
CA VAL A 56 2.83 -5.27 -13.11
C VAL A 56 2.32 -6.54 -13.76
N TYR A 57 1.85 -7.48 -12.93
CA TYR A 57 1.24 -8.72 -13.36
C TYR A 57 -0.28 -8.65 -13.22
N VAL A 58 -1.00 -9.06 -14.27
CA VAL A 58 -2.46 -9.24 -14.27
C VAL A 58 -2.76 -10.71 -14.41
N PHE A 59 -3.60 -11.26 -13.53
CA PHE A 59 -3.98 -12.66 -13.61
C PHE A 59 -5.51 -12.84 -13.48
N GLY A 60 -6.05 -13.69 -14.35
CA GLY A 60 -7.45 -14.11 -14.35
C GLY A 60 -8.44 -12.98 -14.65
N GLY A 61 -9.59 -13.00 -13.97
CA GLY A 61 -10.71 -12.09 -14.20
C GLY A 61 -11.64 -12.55 -15.32
N PHE A 62 -12.70 -11.79 -15.56
CA PHE A 62 -13.62 -12.01 -16.67
C PHE A 62 -13.81 -10.75 -17.50
N ASP A 63 -14.06 -10.89 -18.80
CA ASP A 63 -14.31 -9.74 -19.66
C ASP A 63 -15.75 -9.24 -19.47
N GLN A 64 -15.88 -7.95 -19.15
CA GLN A 64 -17.17 -7.35 -18.79
C GLN A 64 -18.26 -7.41 -19.87
N TYR A 65 -17.91 -7.64 -21.14
CA TYR A 65 -18.83 -7.60 -22.27
C TYR A 65 -19.16 -8.99 -22.81
N THR A 66 -18.22 -9.92 -22.71
CA THR A 66 -18.37 -11.29 -23.21
C THR A 66 -18.64 -12.31 -22.10
N ASP A 67 -18.49 -11.91 -20.83
CA ASP A 67 -18.55 -12.77 -19.64
C ASP A 67 -17.55 -13.94 -19.67
N GLU A 68 -16.58 -13.94 -20.60
CA GLU A 68 -15.55 -14.98 -20.67
C GLU A 68 -14.60 -14.85 -19.48
N ILE A 69 -14.39 -15.95 -18.76
CA ILE A 69 -13.50 -16.01 -17.60
C ILE A 69 -12.14 -16.54 -18.04
N PHE A 70 -11.07 -15.95 -17.49
CA PHE A 70 -9.70 -16.27 -17.89
C PHE A 70 -8.88 -16.85 -16.73
N ASN A 71 -7.82 -17.57 -17.09
CA ASN A 71 -6.65 -17.87 -16.26
C ASN A 71 -5.37 -17.42 -16.97
N LYS A 72 -5.47 -16.36 -17.78
CA LYS A 72 -4.33 -15.79 -18.51
C LYS A 72 -3.49 -14.94 -17.57
N LEU A 73 -2.18 -14.95 -17.79
CA LEU A 73 -1.20 -14.13 -17.10
C LEU A 73 -0.65 -13.10 -18.08
N TYR A 74 -0.74 -11.82 -17.72
CA TYR A 74 -0.15 -10.72 -18.46
C TYR A 74 0.89 -10.02 -17.61
N LYS A 75 1.91 -9.46 -18.27
CA LYS A 75 2.96 -8.67 -17.65
C LYS A 75 3.15 -7.37 -18.40
N LEU A 76 3.20 -6.26 -17.67
CA LEU A 76 3.65 -4.96 -18.14
C LEU A 76 5.03 -4.66 -17.58
N GLU A 77 5.94 -4.16 -18.42
CA GLU A 77 7.25 -3.67 -17.99
C GLU A 77 7.35 -2.14 -18.14
N TYR A 78 7.75 -1.43 -17.07
CA TYR A 78 7.81 0.03 -17.02
C TYR A 78 9.14 0.66 -17.45
N LYS A 79 10.03 -0.11 -18.10
CA LYS A 79 11.39 0.37 -18.39
C LYS A 79 11.48 1.32 -19.59
N ASP A 80 10.68 1.13 -20.64
CA ASP A 80 10.80 1.95 -21.87
C ASP A 80 9.46 2.25 -22.60
N THR A 81 8.56 1.28 -22.78
CA THR A 81 7.40 1.44 -23.70
C THR A 81 6.03 1.02 -23.14
N CYS A 82 5.93 0.76 -21.82
CA CYS A 82 4.72 0.23 -21.17
C CYS A 82 4.00 -0.81 -22.04
N HIS A 83 4.72 -1.90 -22.29
CA HIS A 83 4.33 -2.94 -23.23
C HIS A 83 3.74 -4.14 -22.50
N TRP A 84 2.47 -4.44 -22.77
CA TRP A 84 1.79 -5.64 -22.29
C TRP A 84 2.26 -6.86 -23.08
N THR A 85 2.60 -7.91 -22.35
CA THR A 85 2.93 -9.22 -22.89
C THR A 85 2.09 -10.28 -22.21
N GLN A 86 1.54 -11.21 -23.00
CA GLN A 86 0.95 -12.42 -22.44
C GLN A 86 2.08 -13.40 -22.11
N VAL A 87 2.14 -13.84 -20.86
CA VAL A 87 3.12 -14.82 -20.40
C VAL A 87 2.61 -16.22 -20.77
N ILE A 88 2.96 -16.67 -21.98
CA ILE A 88 2.48 -17.94 -22.54
C ILE A 88 3.32 -19.16 -22.16
N TYR A 89 4.61 -18.98 -21.88
CA TYR A 89 5.52 -20.07 -21.55
C TYR A 89 5.64 -20.22 -20.03
N THR A 90 4.61 -20.83 -19.42
CA THR A 90 4.65 -21.23 -18.00
C THR A 90 4.82 -22.75 -17.87
N LYS A 91 5.37 -23.19 -16.75
CA LYS A 91 5.53 -24.61 -16.39
C LYS A 91 4.53 -24.98 -15.30
N GLY A 92 4.29 -26.28 -15.12
CA GLY A 92 3.29 -26.75 -14.16
C GLY A 92 1.86 -26.52 -14.67
N GLU A 93 0.88 -26.81 -13.81
CA GLU A 93 -0.54 -26.67 -14.15
C GLU A 93 -1.05 -25.31 -13.68
N PRO A 94 -1.49 -24.40 -14.58
CA PRO A 94 -2.10 -23.15 -14.16
C PRO A 94 -3.44 -23.42 -13.44
N PRO A 95 -3.88 -22.53 -12.55
CA PRO A 95 -5.17 -22.69 -11.90
C PRO A 95 -6.32 -22.63 -12.92
N ILE A 96 -7.46 -23.20 -12.54
CA ILE A 96 -8.72 -23.06 -13.29
C ILE A 96 -9.06 -21.57 -13.43
N LYS A 97 -9.65 -21.21 -14.58
CA LYS A 97 -10.23 -19.88 -14.87
C LYS A 97 -11.01 -19.34 -13.68
N ARG A 98 -10.69 -18.11 -13.26
CA ARG A 98 -11.27 -17.53 -12.06
C ARG A 98 -11.27 -16.00 -12.05
N HIS A 99 -12.28 -15.41 -11.43
CA HIS A 99 -12.34 -13.98 -11.08
C HIS A 99 -12.63 -13.78 -9.59
N ASP A 100 -12.49 -12.55 -9.10
CA ASP A 100 -12.67 -12.15 -7.70
C ASP A 100 -11.80 -12.95 -6.71
N HIS A 101 -10.64 -13.42 -7.17
CA HIS A 101 -9.59 -14.05 -6.37
C HIS A 101 -8.59 -13.00 -5.87
N SER A 102 -7.76 -13.37 -4.90
CA SER A 102 -6.59 -12.58 -4.51
C SER A 102 -5.33 -13.15 -5.14
N ALA A 103 -4.37 -12.29 -5.49
CA ALA A 103 -2.98 -12.66 -5.70
C ALA A 103 -2.10 -11.79 -4.80
N THR A 104 -1.26 -12.40 -3.97
CA THR A 104 -0.42 -11.69 -3.00
C THR A 104 1.04 -12.05 -3.21
N LEU A 105 1.91 -11.02 -3.26
CA LEU A 105 3.34 -11.20 -3.45
C LEU A 105 4.00 -11.71 -2.17
N TRP A 106 4.67 -12.85 -2.26
CA TRP A 106 5.46 -13.45 -1.20
C TRP A 106 6.94 -13.52 -1.62
N ASN A 107 7.84 -13.18 -0.70
CA ASN A 107 9.30 -13.20 -0.90
C ASN A 107 9.81 -12.44 -2.14
N GLY A 108 9.03 -11.48 -2.65
CA GLY A 108 9.39 -10.66 -3.80
C GLY A 108 9.33 -11.35 -5.16
N ASN A 109 9.11 -12.66 -5.22
CA ASN A 109 9.15 -13.43 -6.47
C ASN A 109 8.09 -14.53 -6.58
N LYS A 110 7.16 -14.67 -5.63
CA LYS A 110 6.08 -15.66 -5.69
C LYS A 110 4.72 -14.98 -5.58
N LEU A 111 3.81 -15.28 -6.51
CA LEU A 111 2.42 -14.85 -6.39
C LEU A 111 1.59 -15.99 -5.81
N ILE A 112 0.96 -15.75 -4.66
CA ILE A 112 0.06 -16.70 -4.02
C ILE A 112 -1.37 -16.35 -4.37
N ILE A 113 -2.05 -17.27 -5.04
CA ILE A 113 -3.44 -17.14 -5.45
C ILE A 113 -4.33 -17.92 -4.49
N PHE A 114 -5.41 -17.28 -4.05
CA PHE A 114 -6.45 -17.90 -3.24
C PHE A 114 -7.84 -17.43 -3.66
N GLY A 115 -8.78 -18.37 -3.65
CA GLY A 115 -10.19 -18.08 -3.87
C GLY A 115 -10.56 -17.83 -5.32
N GLY A 116 -11.69 -17.13 -5.48
CA GLY A 116 -12.28 -16.77 -6.76
C GLY A 116 -13.40 -17.70 -7.21
N ASN A 117 -14.11 -17.29 -8.25
CA ASN A 117 -15.23 -18.01 -8.84
C ASN A 117 -14.90 -18.50 -10.26
N SER A 118 -15.31 -19.73 -10.55
CA SER A 118 -15.21 -20.35 -11.88
C SER A 118 -16.38 -19.99 -12.81
N GLU A 119 -16.34 -20.48 -14.05
CA GLU A 119 -17.47 -20.40 -15.00
C GLU A 119 -18.71 -21.19 -14.53
N GLU A 120 -18.52 -22.19 -13.67
CA GLU A 120 -19.59 -23.05 -13.14
C GLU A 120 -20.10 -22.58 -11.76
N ASP A 121 -19.86 -21.32 -11.40
CA ASP A 121 -20.21 -20.73 -10.10
C ASP A 121 -19.61 -21.45 -8.87
N ARG A 122 -18.54 -22.23 -9.07
CA ARG A 122 -17.77 -22.83 -7.99
C ARG A 122 -16.79 -21.83 -7.38
N TYR A 123 -16.91 -21.62 -6.07
CA TYR A 123 -15.97 -20.80 -5.30
C TYR A 123 -14.80 -21.66 -4.82
N PHE A 124 -13.59 -21.20 -5.11
CA PHE A 124 -12.37 -21.94 -4.80
C PHE A 124 -11.84 -21.65 -3.39
N ASN A 125 -11.13 -22.62 -2.83
CA ASN A 125 -10.40 -22.54 -1.56
C ASN A 125 -8.97 -23.09 -1.69
N ASP A 126 -8.51 -23.31 -2.93
CA ASP A 126 -7.18 -23.82 -3.23
C ASP A 126 -6.11 -22.73 -3.08
N ILE A 127 -4.88 -23.19 -2.89
CA ILE A 127 -3.68 -22.34 -2.91
C ILE A 127 -2.88 -22.71 -4.14
N VAL A 128 -2.61 -21.71 -4.98
CA VAL A 128 -1.79 -21.87 -6.17
C VAL A 128 -0.69 -20.84 -6.16
N VAL A 129 0.54 -21.27 -6.41
CA VAL A 129 1.73 -20.40 -6.33
C VAL A 129 2.37 -20.31 -7.69
N LEU A 130 2.55 -19.09 -8.19
CA LEU A 130 3.39 -18.82 -9.35
C LEU A 130 4.77 -18.36 -8.87
N ASP A 131 5.79 -19.14 -9.17
CA ASP A 131 7.18 -18.71 -9.05
C ASP A 131 7.55 -17.85 -10.27
N LEU A 132 7.83 -16.56 -10.05
CA LEU A 132 8.08 -15.59 -11.13
C LEU A 132 9.48 -15.72 -11.74
N ASP A 133 10.45 -16.28 -11.03
CA ASP A 133 11.81 -16.48 -11.55
C ASP A 133 11.85 -17.62 -12.56
N THR A 134 11.07 -18.67 -12.31
CA THR A 134 11.02 -19.88 -13.15
C THR A 134 9.79 -19.95 -14.04
N LEU A 135 8.80 -19.06 -13.82
CA LEU A 135 7.47 -19.08 -14.41
C LEU A 135 6.76 -20.42 -14.24
N THR A 136 6.86 -20.99 -13.04
CA THR A 136 6.30 -22.31 -12.71
C THR A 136 5.13 -22.20 -11.74
N TRP A 137 4.00 -22.81 -12.10
CA TRP A 137 2.84 -22.99 -11.25
C TRP A 137 3.06 -24.20 -10.32
N HIS A 138 2.77 -24.00 -9.04
CA HIS A 138 2.83 -25.00 -8.01
C HIS A 138 1.49 -25.07 -7.28
N HIS A 139 1.09 -26.30 -6.91
CA HIS A 139 -0.09 -26.57 -6.07
C HIS A 139 0.39 -27.21 -4.78
N PRO A 140 0.72 -26.40 -3.75
CA PRO A 140 1.15 -26.94 -2.47
C PRO A 140 0.05 -27.81 -1.86
N GLU A 141 0.44 -28.96 -1.31
CA GLU A 141 -0.47 -29.73 -0.47
C GLU A 141 -0.69 -28.96 0.84
N THR A 142 -1.93 -28.55 1.08
CA THR A 142 -2.30 -27.86 2.32
C THR A 142 -2.84 -28.84 3.34
N ALA A 143 -2.59 -28.57 4.62
CA ALA A 143 -3.05 -29.38 5.74
C ALA A 143 -3.67 -28.52 6.84
N GLY A 144 -4.19 -29.15 7.89
CA GLY A 144 -4.84 -28.45 9.00
C GLY A 144 -6.32 -28.16 8.74
N PHE A 145 -6.75 -26.93 9.04
CA PHE A 145 -8.14 -26.51 8.78
C PHE A 145 -8.40 -26.37 7.27
N ILE A 146 -9.53 -26.86 6.77
CA ILE A 146 -9.88 -26.71 5.35
C ILE A 146 -10.87 -25.54 5.22
N PRO A 147 -10.46 -24.40 4.63
CA PRO A 147 -11.35 -23.26 4.47
C PRO A 147 -12.44 -23.53 3.42
N GLU A 148 -13.58 -22.88 3.58
CA GLU A 148 -14.60 -22.80 2.53
C GLU A 148 -14.17 -21.80 1.46
N GLY A 149 -14.56 -22.09 0.22
CA GLY A 149 -14.23 -21.25 -0.92
C GLY A 149 -14.96 -19.92 -0.91
N ARG A 150 -14.26 -18.85 -1.30
CA ARG A 150 -14.79 -17.49 -1.20
C ARG A 150 -14.28 -16.57 -2.31
N ILE A 151 -15.03 -15.49 -2.52
CA ILE A 151 -14.70 -14.41 -3.45
C ILE A 151 -14.69 -13.05 -2.77
N LYS A 152 -14.09 -12.04 -3.42
CA LYS A 152 -14.14 -10.63 -2.99
C LYS A 152 -13.60 -10.41 -1.57
N HIS A 153 -12.78 -11.34 -1.09
CA HIS A 153 -11.99 -11.20 0.13
C HIS A 153 -10.77 -10.32 -0.13
N SER A 154 -10.09 -9.93 0.95
CA SER A 154 -8.77 -9.33 0.89
C SER A 154 -7.72 -10.32 1.41
N ALA A 155 -6.47 -10.16 0.99
CA ALA A 155 -5.38 -11.02 1.40
C ALA A 155 -4.10 -10.20 1.66
N THR A 156 -3.45 -10.44 2.80
CA THR A 156 -2.19 -9.77 3.20
C THR A 156 -1.21 -10.80 3.74
N ILE A 157 0.08 -10.64 3.46
CA ILE A 157 1.13 -11.47 4.03
C ILE A 157 1.84 -10.70 5.13
N PHE A 158 2.06 -11.35 6.27
CA PHE A 158 2.88 -10.82 7.36
C PHE A 158 3.60 -11.98 8.05
N GLU A 159 4.92 -11.85 8.24
CA GLU A 159 5.78 -12.87 8.89
C GLU A 159 5.56 -14.30 8.37
N ASP A 160 5.61 -14.48 7.04
CA ASP A 160 5.38 -15.76 6.34
C ASP A 160 4.02 -16.42 6.61
N LYS A 161 3.03 -15.62 7.01
CA LYS A 161 1.63 -16.04 7.10
C LYS A 161 0.78 -15.26 6.13
N LEU A 162 -0.08 -15.96 5.40
CA LEU A 162 -1.11 -15.37 4.56
C LEU A 162 -2.39 -15.24 5.39
N TYR A 163 -2.88 -14.01 5.48
CA TYR A 163 -4.11 -13.63 6.16
C TYR A 163 -5.19 -13.33 5.13
N ILE A 164 -6.29 -14.06 5.16
CA ILE A 164 -7.43 -13.84 4.25
C ILE A 164 -8.64 -13.38 5.06
N ALA A 165 -9.09 -12.16 4.80
CA ALA A 165 -10.14 -11.51 5.56
C ALA A 165 -11.42 -11.31 4.74
N GLY A 166 -12.55 -11.62 5.36
CA GLY A 166 -13.89 -11.47 4.81
C GLY A 166 -14.07 -12.22 3.48
N GLY A 167 -14.84 -11.61 2.57
CA GLY A 167 -15.30 -12.22 1.33
C GLY A 167 -16.70 -12.80 1.44
N VAL A 168 -17.12 -13.47 0.37
CA VAL A 168 -18.47 -14.02 0.21
C VAL A 168 -18.39 -15.52 -0.11
N TYR A 169 -19.19 -16.34 0.57
CA TYR A 169 -19.40 -17.76 0.30
C TYR A 169 -20.48 -17.98 -0.75
N ALA A 170 -20.57 -19.18 -1.31
CA ALA A 170 -21.52 -19.48 -2.38
C ALA A 170 -22.99 -19.53 -1.92
N ASP A 171 -23.27 -19.72 -0.62
CA ASP A 171 -24.65 -19.89 -0.12
C ASP A 171 -25.39 -18.56 0.19
N SER A 172 -26.68 -18.56 -0.12
CA SER A 172 -27.64 -17.45 -0.16
C SER A 172 -28.12 -16.91 1.19
N THR A 173 -27.86 -17.58 2.31
CA THR A 173 -28.48 -17.25 3.61
C THR A 173 -27.55 -16.60 4.64
N SER A 174 -26.23 -16.72 4.46
CA SER A 174 -25.18 -16.04 5.26
C SER A 174 -23.97 -15.82 4.37
N SER A 175 -24.10 -14.93 3.39
CA SER A 175 -23.14 -14.84 2.29
C SER A 175 -21.77 -14.31 2.73
N PHE A 176 -21.65 -13.48 3.78
CA PHE A 176 -20.36 -12.90 4.18
C PHE A 176 -19.57 -13.78 5.15
N ALA A 177 -18.29 -13.99 4.84
CA ALA A 177 -17.36 -14.68 5.71
C ALA A 177 -17.04 -13.86 6.97
N ASP A 178 -17.08 -14.52 8.12
CA ASP A 178 -16.89 -13.99 9.48
C ASP A 178 -15.60 -14.43 10.15
N THR A 179 -14.69 -14.99 9.37
CA THR A 179 -13.45 -15.53 9.87
C THR A 179 -12.26 -15.02 9.06
N LEU A 180 -11.22 -14.66 9.79
CA LEU A 180 -9.87 -14.45 9.30
C LEU A 180 -9.20 -15.82 9.18
N LEU A 181 -8.88 -16.22 7.95
CA LEU A 181 -8.09 -17.43 7.70
C LEU A 181 -6.61 -17.09 7.80
N VAL A 182 -5.83 -18.02 8.31
CA VAL A 182 -4.37 -17.89 8.46
C VAL A 182 -3.71 -19.15 7.92
N LEU A 183 -2.86 -18.99 6.91
CA LEU A 183 -2.05 -20.05 6.33
C LEU A 183 -0.58 -19.79 6.60
N ASN A 184 0.12 -20.75 7.19
CA ASN A 184 1.57 -20.70 7.30
C ASN A 184 2.19 -21.05 5.94
N LEU A 185 2.95 -20.12 5.35
CA LEU A 185 3.52 -20.26 4.01
C LEU A 185 4.78 -21.13 3.95
N GLN A 186 5.39 -21.42 5.10
CA GLN A 186 6.53 -22.33 5.19
C GLN A 186 6.09 -23.78 5.27
N THR A 187 4.99 -24.07 5.97
CA THR A 187 4.48 -25.43 6.18
C THR A 187 3.27 -25.79 5.32
N TRP A 188 2.61 -24.79 4.71
CA TRP A 188 1.31 -24.93 4.03
C TRP A 188 0.20 -25.45 4.94
N GLU A 189 0.32 -25.22 6.25
CA GLU A 189 -0.70 -25.59 7.23
C GLU A 189 -1.62 -24.41 7.55
N TRP A 190 -2.92 -24.63 7.39
CA TRP A 190 -3.95 -23.71 7.84
C TRP A 190 -4.11 -23.79 9.36
N GLU A 191 -4.07 -22.63 10.00
CA GLU A 191 -4.33 -22.48 11.42
C GLU A 191 -5.84 -22.45 11.69
N ARG A 192 -6.22 -22.47 12.98
CA ARG A 192 -7.63 -22.29 13.36
C ARG A 192 -8.10 -20.89 12.93
N PRO A 193 -9.26 -20.78 12.25
CA PRO A 193 -9.81 -19.50 11.88
C PRO A 193 -10.10 -18.63 13.10
N ILE A 194 -9.89 -17.33 12.95
CA ILE A 194 -10.11 -16.34 13.99
C ILE A 194 -11.41 -15.60 13.66
N PRO A 195 -12.37 -15.44 14.60
CA PRO A 195 -13.55 -14.61 14.39
C PRO A 195 -13.16 -13.19 13.99
N PHE A 196 -13.75 -12.67 12.90
CA PHE A 196 -13.45 -11.35 12.38
C PHE A 196 -14.66 -10.72 11.67
N THR A 197 -14.51 -9.47 11.24
CA THR A 197 -15.65 -8.71 10.68
C THR A 197 -16.12 -9.27 9.33
N ARG A 198 -17.44 -9.36 9.16
CA ARG A 198 -18.10 -9.74 7.92
C ARG A 198 -18.08 -8.56 6.93
N ARG A 199 -17.35 -8.72 5.82
CA ARG A 199 -17.12 -7.65 4.84
C ARG A 199 -16.61 -8.22 3.51
N ALA A 200 -16.92 -7.57 2.39
CA ALA A 200 -16.38 -7.90 1.07
C ALA A 200 -15.88 -6.64 0.33
N GLN A 201 -15.08 -6.82 -0.73
CA GLN A 201 -14.54 -5.73 -1.56
C GLN A 201 -13.80 -4.64 -0.75
N HIS A 202 -13.20 -5.04 0.35
CA HIS A 202 -12.40 -4.18 1.22
C HIS A 202 -10.92 -4.39 0.95
N MET A 203 -10.08 -3.50 1.47
CA MET A 203 -8.64 -3.64 1.40
C MET A 203 -8.12 -4.05 2.77
N SER A 204 -7.05 -4.84 2.78
CA SER A 204 -6.35 -5.24 4.00
C SER A 204 -4.89 -4.82 3.92
N PHE A 205 -4.31 -4.39 5.04
CA PHE A 205 -2.89 -4.09 5.16
C PHE A 205 -2.45 -4.29 6.62
N VAL A 206 -1.15 -4.49 6.84
CA VAL A 206 -0.58 -4.58 8.19
C VAL A 206 0.12 -3.28 8.55
N TYR A 207 -0.19 -2.76 9.73
CA TYR A 207 0.51 -1.62 10.31
C TYR A 207 0.70 -1.85 11.79
N ASN A 208 1.92 -1.65 12.31
CA ASN A 208 2.25 -1.86 13.73
C ASN A 208 1.71 -3.20 14.28
N LYS A 209 1.93 -4.30 13.53
CA LYS A 209 1.56 -5.67 13.91
C LYS A 209 0.05 -5.90 14.06
N ARG A 210 -0.76 -5.02 13.47
CA ARG A 210 -2.21 -5.15 13.41
C ARG A 210 -2.63 -5.28 11.96
N LEU A 211 -3.55 -6.19 11.69
CA LEU A 211 -4.20 -6.31 10.39
C LEU A 211 -5.38 -5.36 10.37
N TYR A 212 -5.32 -4.36 9.50
CA TYR A 212 -6.40 -3.41 9.26
C TYR A 212 -7.19 -3.82 8.04
N LEU A 213 -8.51 -3.70 8.11
CA LEU A 213 -9.42 -3.64 6.98
C LEU A 213 -9.89 -2.21 6.80
N TYR A 214 -9.89 -1.74 5.56
CA TYR A 214 -10.40 -0.44 5.17
C TYR A 214 -11.43 -0.59 4.06
N GLY A 215 -12.53 0.15 4.19
CA GLY A 215 -13.50 0.31 3.11
C GLY A 215 -14.38 -0.91 2.85
N GLY A 216 -14.91 -1.02 1.63
CA GLY A 216 -15.69 -2.18 1.18
C GLY A 216 -17.18 -2.16 1.57
N LEU A 217 -17.83 -3.31 1.35
CA LEU A 217 -19.26 -3.53 1.60
C LEU A 217 -19.47 -4.31 2.90
N ARG A 218 -20.39 -3.81 3.71
CA ARG A 218 -20.92 -4.49 4.91
C ARG A 218 -22.04 -5.46 4.54
N GLU A 219 -22.49 -6.24 5.51
CA GLU A 219 -23.59 -7.22 5.35
C GLU A 219 -24.91 -6.60 4.88
N ASP A 220 -25.18 -5.36 5.28
CA ASP A 220 -26.34 -4.58 4.85
C ASP A 220 -26.18 -3.96 3.46
N MET A 221 -25.12 -4.36 2.73
CA MET A 221 -24.73 -3.83 1.42
C MET A 221 -24.36 -2.34 1.43
N SER A 222 -24.20 -1.73 2.61
CA SER A 222 -23.71 -0.36 2.73
C SER A 222 -22.20 -0.29 2.47
N ARG A 223 -21.78 0.78 1.81
CA ARG A 223 -20.36 1.12 1.67
C ARG A 223 -19.84 1.73 2.96
N SER A 224 -18.61 1.40 3.32
CA SER A 224 -17.94 1.99 4.49
C SER A 224 -16.61 2.64 4.11
N ASN A 225 -16.16 3.58 4.92
CA ASN A 225 -14.80 4.16 4.96
C ASN A 225 -14.19 3.95 6.36
N ASP A 226 -14.81 3.08 7.17
CA ASP A 226 -14.30 2.76 8.48
C ASP A 226 -13.07 1.86 8.40
N PHE A 227 -12.47 1.69 9.57
CA PHE A 227 -11.38 0.77 9.79
C PHE A 227 -11.84 -0.29 10.77
N THR A 228 -11.41 -1.52 10.54
CA THR A 228 -11.52 -2.59 11.53
C THR A 228 -10.19 -3.29 11.64
N PHE A 229 -9.66 -3.47 12.83
CA PHE A 229 -8.37 -4.13 13.00
C PHE A 229 -8.35 -5.14 14.14
N ILE A 230 -7.37 -6.03 14.07
CA ILE A 230 -7.05 -7.03 15.08
C ILE A 230 -5.54 -7.06 15.31
N ASP A 231 -5.12 -7.32 16.55
CA ASP A 231 -3.70 -7.50 16.88
C ASP A 231 -3.25 -8.92 16.49
N LEU A 232 -2.22 -9.02 15.66
CA LEU A 232 -1.78 -10.30 15.10
C LEU A 232 -1.10 -11.22 16.12
N TYR A 233 -0.61 -10.67 17.24
CA TYR A 233 -0.04 -11.47 18.33
C TYR A 233 -1.05 -11.77 19.44
N ARG A 234 -2.14 -10.99 19.52
CA ARG A 234 -3.24 -11.19 20.47
C ARG A 234 -4.59 -11.00 19.78
N PRO A 235 -5.01 -11.96 18.95
CA PRO A 235 -6.21 -11.84 18.14
C PRO A 235 -7.50 -12.10 18.95
N ASP A 236 -7.54 -11.64 20.19
CA ASP A 236 -8.66 -11.86 21.10
C ASP A 236 -9.75 -10.79 20.92
N ASN A 237 -9.35 -9.59 20.49
CA ASN A 237 -10.23 -8.44 20.39
C ASN A 237 -10.09 -7.74 19.04
N MET A 238 -11.24 -7.51 18.41
CA MET A 238 -11.37 -6.68 17.22
C MET A 238 -11.75 -5.25 17.64
N THR A 239 -11.15 -4.26 16.98
CA THR A 239 -11.47 -2.85 17.19
C THR A 239 -11.97 -2.24 15.89
N GLN A 240 -13.09 -1.52 15.95
CA GLN A 240 -13.61 -0.73 14.84
C GLN A 240 -13.35 0.75 15.11
N LEU A 241 -12.88 1.48 14.10
CA LEU A 241 -12.63 2.91 14.15
C LEU A 241 -13.37 3.60 13.01
N ASP A 242 -14.04 4.70 13.31
CA ASP A 242 -14.58 5.60 12.31
C ASP A 242 -13.81 6.92 12.37
N ILE A 243 -13.10 7.23 11.29
CA ILE A 243 -12.22 8.40 11.19
C ILE A 243 -12.83 9.32 10.14
N THR A 244 -13.64 10.26 10.59
CA THR A 244 -14.30 11.26 9.73
C THR A 244 -13.70 12.64 9.95
N SER A 245 -13.53 13.38 8.86
CA SER A 245 -13.15 14.80 8.91
C SER A 245 -13.64 15.50 7.64
N THR A 246 -13.55 16.82 7.58
CA THR A 246 -13.78 17.55 6.32
C THR A 246 -12.79 17.17 5.22
N SER A 247 -11.66 16.55 5.59
CA SER A 247 -10.61 16.09 4.68
C SER A 247 -10.71 14.60 4.34
N SER A 248 -11.67 13.85 4.89
CA SER A 248 -11.82 12.43 4.57
C SER A 248 -12.51 12.21 3.21
N PRO A 249 -12.21 11.12 2.50
CA PRO A 249 -12.89 10.80 1.25
C PRO A 249 -14.41 10.65 1.45
N SER A 250 -15.18 11.10 0.45
CA SER A 250 -16.64 10.93 0.45
C SER A 250 -17.03 9.44 0.42
N LEU A 251 -18.20 9.12 0.97
CA LEU A 251 -18.80 7.78 0.93
C LEU A 251 -19.72 7.56 -0.28
N LEU A 252 -20.06 8.63 -1.02
CA LEU A 252 -21.21 8.63 -1.92
C LEU A 252 -20.98 7.83 -3.22
N PHE A 253 -19.83 7.99 -3.87
CA PHE A 253 -19.54 7.38 -5.18
C PHE A 253 -18.07 6.93 -5.29
N GLY A 254 -17.79 6.18 -6.35
CA GLY A 254 -16.43 5.82 -6.77
C GLY A 254 -15.90 4.48 -6.26
N GLN A 255 -14.98 3.91 -7.01
CA GLN A 255 -14.15 2.77 -6.65
C GLN A 255 -13.02 3.24 -5.73
N ARG A 256 -12.64 2.41 -4.76
CA ARG A 256 -11.59 2.72 -3.79
C ARG A 256 -10.43 1.77 -3.97
N PHE A 257 -9.24 2.33 -3.92
CA PHE A 257 -7.99 1.61 -3.82
C PHE A 257 -7.18 2.16 -2.68
N ALA A 258 -6.45 1.30 -1.99
CA ALA A 258 -5.63 1.71 -0.88
C ALA A 258 -4.42 0.80 -0.73
N GLN A 259 -3.31 1.40 -0.32
CA GLN A 259 -2.09 0.69 0.04
C GLN A 259 -1.28 1.53 1.03
N ILE A 260 -0.50 0.87 1.88
CA ILE A 260 0.34 1.54 2.87
C ILE A 260 1.70 1.96 2.30
N CYS A 261 2.15 3.14 2.70
CA CYS A 261 3.50 3.66 2.49
C CYS A 261 4.03 4.30 3.78
N GLY A 262 4.87 3.56 4.51
CA GLY A 262 5.36 3.99 5.82
C GLY A 262 4.22 4.14 6.83
N ASP A 263 4.10 5.33 7.42
CA ASP A 263 3.02 5.66 8.36
C ASP A 263 1.76 6.23 7.67
N GLN A 264 1.70 6.17 6.34
CA GLN A 264 0.58 6.72 5.57
C GLN A 264 -0.20 5.62 4.87
N LEU A 265 -1.52 5.61 5.01
CA LEU A 265 -2.40 4.88 4.10
C LEU A 265 -2.74 5.78 2.93
N VAL A 266 -2.31 5.39 1.73
CA VAL A 266 -2.65 6.05 0.48
C VAL A 266 -3.99 5.53 0.02
N VAL A 267 -4.96 6.42 -0.24
CA VAL A 267 -6.30 6.07 -0.70
C VAL A 267 -6.64 6.85 -1.96
N LEU A 268 -6.92 6.13 -3.03
CA LEU A 268 -7.43 6.69 -4.27
C LEU A 268 -8.91 6.37 -4.42
N VAL A 269 -9.71 7.38 -4.76
CA VAL A 269 -11.11 7.18 -5.16
C VAL A 269 -11.25 7.59 -6.62
N THR A 270 -11.74 6.68 -7.47
CA THR A 270 -11.93 6.92 -8.90
C THR A 270 -13.41 6.75 -9.27
N ILE A 271 -13.90 7.56 -10.20
CA ILE A 271 -15.26 7.48 -10.75
C ILE A 271 -15.13 7.29 -12.26
N PRO A 272 -15.64 6.19 -12.83
CA PRO A 272 -15.59 5.97 -14.27
C PRO A 272 -16.32 7.06 -15.06
N PHE A 273 -15.83 7.41 -16.25
CA PHE A 273 -16.45 8.45 -17.09
C PHE A 273 -17.94 8.21 -17.38
N ARG A 274 -18.35 6.95 -17.60
CA ARG A 274 -19.76 6.61 -17.87
C ARG A 274 -20.68 6.86 -16.67
N GLU A 275 -20.13 6.90 -15.45
CA GLU A 275 -20.87 7.16 -14.20
C GLU A 275 -20.74 8.61 -13.72
N ALA A 276 -19.87 9.41 -14.36
CA ALA A 276 -19.64 10.82 -14.05
C ALA A 276 -20.80 11.70 -14.57
N VAL A 277 -22.00 11.51 -14.04
CA VAL A 277 -23.02 12.54 -14.03
C VAL A 277 -22.82 13.31 -12.71
N ILE A 278 -22.27 14.54 -12.76
CA ILE A 278 -22.32 15.64 -11.76
C ILE A 278 -20.96 16.35 -11.55
N THR A 279 -21.06 17.65 -11.32
CA THR A 279 -20.13 18.78 -11.09
C THR A 279 -19.02 18.61 -10.02
N ALA A 280 -18.41 17.43 -9.85
CA ALA A 280 -17.33 17.17 -8.88
C ALA A 280 -16.14 16.46 -9.57
N PRO A 281 -14.90 16.60 -9.05
CA PRO A 281 -13.73 15.91 -9.63
C PRO A 281 -13.97 14.39 -9.64
N ALA A 282 -13.71 13.76 -10.78
CA ALA A 282 -13.96 12.34 -11.02
C ALA A 282 -13.01 11.43 -10.23
N THR A 283 -11.83 11.92 -9.85
CA THR A 283 -10.81 11.17 -9.10
C THR A 283 -10.25 12.03 -7.97
N GLY A 284 -9.96 11.40 -6.83
CA GLY A 284 -9.38 12.06 -5.66
C GLY A 284 -8.33 11.17 -4.97
N LEU A 285 -7.35 11.81 -4.32
CA LEU A 285 -6.30 11.13 -3.56
C LEU A 285 -6.26 11.66 -2.14
N TRP A 286 -6.26 10.74 -1.19
CA TRP A 286 -6.20 11.00 0.22
C TRP A 286 -5.07 10.22 0.85
N THR A 287 -4.54 10.76 1.94
CA THR A 287 -3.61 10.03 2.80
C THR A 287 -4.15 10.09 4.21
N LEU A 288 -4.18 8.95 4.89
CA LEU A 288 -4.41 8.89 6.33
C LEU A 288 -3.06 8.67 7.02
N ASP A 289 -2.66 9.62 7.86
CA ASP A 289 -1.54 9.41 8.77
C ASP A 289 -1.98 8.45 9.87
N LEU A 290 -1.41 7.24 9.87
CA LEU A 290 -1.77 6.15 10.79
C LEU A 290 -1.22 6.37 12.20
N SER A 291 -0.27 7.30 12.39
CA SER A 291 0.29 7.62 13.70
C SER A 291 -0.62 8.56 14.50
N CYS A 292 -1.34 9.45 13.81
CA CYS A 292 -2.24 10.44 14.43
C CYS A 292 -3.71 10.34 13.97
N MET A 293 -4.00 9.40 13.06
CA MET A 293 -5.32 9.14 12.50
C MET A 293 -5.94 10.39 11.85
N GLN A 294 -5.14 11.17 11.14
CA GLN A 294 -5.59 12.39 10.44
C GLN A 294 -5.57 12.23 8.93
N TRP A 295 -6.71 12.54 8.30
CA TRP A 295 -6.83 12.57 6.84
C TRP A 295 -6.26 13.84 6.26
N GLN A 296 -5.66 13.72 5.08
CA GLN A 296 -5.24 14.82 4.23
C GLN A 296 -5.71 14.55 2.80
N CYS A 297 -6.34 15.53 2.18
CA CYS A 297 -6.60 15.52 0.75
C CYS A 297 -5.33 15.97 0.03
N ARG A 298 -4.89 15.21 -0.99
CA ARG A 298 -3.71 15.53 -1.78
C ARG A 298 -4.14 16.15 -3.10
N GLU A 299 -3.42 17.18 -3.52
CA GLU A 299 -3.67 17.81 -4.80
C GLU A 299 -3.31 16.85 -5.92
N LEU A 300 -4.32 16.54 -6.74
CA LEU A 300 -4.15 15.82 -7.98
C LEU A 300 -4.05 16.84 -9.09
N GLY A 301 -2.93 16.81 -9.82
CA GLY A 301 -2.82 17.61 -11.04
C GLY A 301 -3.84 17.17 -12.10
N GLU A 302 -4.03 17.98 -13.13
CA GLU A 302 -5.01 17.74 -14.21
C GLU A 302 -4.86 16.37 -14.89
N ARG A 303 -3.67 15.77 -14.84
CA ARG A 303 -3.35 14.45 -15.42
C ARG A 303 -4.29 13.32 -14.99
N TYR A 304 -4.82 13.35 -13.77
CA TYR A 304 -5.69 12.28 -13.26
C TYR A 304 -7.11 12.35 -13.83
N GLU A 305 -7.53 13.50 -14.34
CA GLU A 305 -8.87 13.71 -14.90
C GLU A 305 -8.95 13.36 -16.39
N THR A 306 -7.80 13.16 -17.04
CA THR A 306 -7.72 12.85 -18.48
C THR A 306 -8.13 11.41 -18.84
N CYS A 307 -8.20 10.52 -17.85
CA CYS A 307 -8.52 9.11 -18.03
C CYS A 307 -9.49 8.62 -16.95
N SER A 308 -10.26 7.59 -17.28
CA SER A 308 -11.06 6.82 -16.35
C SER A 308 -10.23 5.67 -15.79
N TRP A 309 -9.86 5.74 -14.51
CA TRP A 309 -8.99 4.77 -13.84
C TRP A 309 -9.81 3.63 -13.22
N HIS A 310 -9.53 2.40 -13.66
CA HIS A 310 -10.28 1.18 -13.29
C HIS A 310 -9.49 0.24 -12.41
N CYS A 311 -8.15 0.33 -12.42
CA CYS A 311 -7.29 -0.52 -11.62
C CYS A 311 -6.14 0.25 -10.99
N PHE A 312 -5.68 -0.25 -9.86
CA PHE A 312 -4.57 0.27 -9.07
C PHE A 312 -3.66 -0.87 -8.66
N SER A 313 -2.35 -0.67 -8.73
CA SER A 313 -1.38 -1.57 -8.11
C SER A 313 -0.25 -0.78 -7.47
N MET A 314 0.18 -1.24 -6.30
CA MET A 314 1.27 -0.66 -5.54
C MET A 314 1.82 -1.74 -4.62
N THR A 315 3.13 -1.95 -4.69
CA THR A 315 3.83 -2.80 -3.73
C THR A 315 3.83 -2.10 -2.37
N GLU A 316 3.68 -2.86 -1.29
CA GLU A 316 3.66 -2.32 0.06
C GLU A 316 4.94 -1.50 0.33
N ASN A 317 4.79 -0.28 0.85
CA ASN A 317 5.89 0.65 1.12
C ASN A 317 6.72 1.07 -0.09
N ASP A 318 6.23 0.83 -1.31
CA ASP A 318 6.85 1.36 -2.52
C ASP A 318 6.62 2.87 -2.61
N LYS A 319 7.53 3.53 -3.33
CA LYS A 319 7.47 4.95 -3.70
C LYS A 319 6.54 5.17 -4.88
N TYR A 320 6.29 4.15 -5.70
CA TYR A 320 5.45 4.27 -6.89
C TYR A 320 4.13 3.50 -6.75
N PHE A 321 3.05 4.11 -7.24
CA PHE A 321 1.84 3.37 -7.58
C PHE A 321 1.48 3.53 -9.04
N TYR A 322 0.66 2.60 -9.53
CA TYR A 322 0.34 2.44 -10.93
C TYR A 322 -1.16 2.43 -11.11
N LEU A 323 -1.65 3.26 -12.03
CA LEU A 323 -3.06 3.28 -12.43
C LEU A 323 -3.19 2.70 -13.84
N PHE A 324 -4.28 1.96 -14.03
CA PHE A 324 -4.68 1.44 -15.33
C PHE A 324 -6.10 1.85 -15.60
N GLY A 325 -6.33 2.30 -16.82
CA GLY A 325 -7.61 2.82 -17.21
C GLY A 325 -7.78 2.95 -18.70
N THR A 326 -8.70 3.83 -19.07
CA THR A 326 -9.05 4.14 -20.44
C THR A 326 -9.21 5.64 -20.63
N ASN A 327 -9.03 6.11 -21.86
CA ASN A 327 -9.47 7.42 -22.29
C ASN A 327 -10.91 7.37 -22.85
N GLU A 328 -11.43 8.51 -23.29
CA GLU A 328 -12.77 8.61 -23.89
C GLU A 328 -12.87 7.94 -25.26
N ASP A 329 -11.75 7.77 -25.98
CA ASP A 329 -11.73 7.21 -27.33
C ASP A 329 -12.03 5.70 -27.32
N ASP A 330 -11.49 4.96 -26.35
CA ASP A 330 -11.59 3.49 -26.28
C ASP A 330 -12.15 2.99 -24.92
N PRO A 331 -13.36 3.40 -24.49
CA PRO A 331 -13.87 3.24 -23.12
C PRO A 331 -14.06 1.78 -22.65
N GLU A 332 -13.79 0.82 -23.52
CA GLU A 332 -13.95 -0.62 -23.34
C GLU A 332 -12.60 -1.34 -23.13
N GLU A 333 -11.49 -0.59 -23.03
CA GLU A 333 -10.14 -1.11 -22.81
C GLU A 333 -9.55 -0.60 -21.49
N PHE A 334 -9.86 -1.27 -20.38
CA PHE A 334 -9.45 -0.87 -19.01
C PHE A 334 -7.94 -0.79 -18.74
N TYR A 335 -7.12 -1.28 -19.66
CA TYR A 335 -5.65 -1.29 -19.55
C TYR A 335 -4.95 -0.55 -20.69
N SER A 336 -5.69 0.20 -21.51
CA SER A 336 -5.17 0.95 -22.66
C SER A 336 -4.35 2.17 -22.25
N MET A 337 -4.67 2.76 -21.09
CA MET A 337 -3.98 3.89 -20.52
C MET A 337 -3.34 3.50 -19.20
N THR A 338 -2.17 4.09 -18.94
CA THR A 338 -1.51 3.90 -17.66
C THR A 338 -0.79 5.14 -17.15
N LEU A 339 -0.74 5.29 -15.84
CA LEU A 339 -0.04 6.37 -15.15
C LEU A 339 0.74 5.78 -13.97
N ARG A 340 2.06 5.92 -13.99
CA ARG A 340 2.93 5.67 -12.82
C ARG A 340 3.06 6.98 -12.05
N VAL A 341 2.81 6.96 -10.75
CA VAL A 341 2.87 8.13 -9.89
C VAL A 341 3.95 7.94 -8.85
N ASP A 342 4.81 8.94 -8.70
CA ASP A 342 5.75 9.04 -7.59
C ASP A 342 5.03 9.63 -6.36
N LEU A 343 5.03 8.92 -5.23
CA LEU A 343 4.39 9.38 -4.00
C LEU A 343 5.04 10.66 -3.44
N GLU A 344 6.32 10.93 -3.73
CA GLU A 344 6.97 12.17 -3.30
C GLU A 344 6.36 13.40 -3.99
N GLU A 345 5.89 13.25 -5.23
CA GLU A 345 5.21 14.33 -5.98
C GLU A 345 3.94 14.84 -5.28
N VAL A 346 3.28 13.96 -4.52
CA VAL A 346 2.05 14.26 -3.78
C VAL A 346 2.31 14.49 -2.28
N GLY A 347 3.59 14.63 -1.90
CA GLY A 347 4.02 14.91 -0.54
C GLY A 347 3.89 13.71 0.41
N VAL A 348 3.94 12.49 -0.11
CA VAL A 348 4.05 11.25 0.65
C VAL A 348 5.48 10.76 0.52
N VAL A 349 6.26 10.93 1.58
CA VAL A 349 7.64 10.46 1.60
C VAL A 349 7.65 9.07 2.24
N PRO A 350 8.10 8.02 1.55
CA PRO A 350 8.28 6.71 2.16
C PRO A 350 9.21 6.86 3.37
N VAL A 351 8.78 6.39 4.54
CA VAL A 351 9.63 6.43 5.73
C VAL A 351 10.80 5.47 5.46
N PRO A 352 12.06 5.95 5.38
CA PRO A 352 13.18 5.05 5.18
C PRO A 352 13.21 4.04 6.33
N PRO A 353 13.54 2.76 6.07
CA PRO A 353 13.62 1.76 7.12
C PRO A 353 14.54 2.29 8.23
N PRO A 354 14.18 2.14 9.52
CA PRO A 354 14.94 2.75 10.61
C PRO A 354 16.41 2.28 10.58
N GLN A 355 17.29 3.13 10.05
CA GLN A 355 18.71 2.84 9.88
C GLN A 355 19.47 2.84 11.21
N LEU A 356 18.82 3.35 12.28
CA LEU A 356 19.41 3.47 13.61
C LEU A 356 19.98 2.14 14.11
N GLY A 357 19.43 0.99 13.70
CA GLY A 357 19.96 -0.31 14.08
C GLY A 357 21.40 -0.55 13.62
N HIS A 358 21.69 -0.35 12.33
CA HIS A 358 22.99 -0.69 11.74
C HIS A 358 24.08 0.33 12.05
N ASP A 359 23.74 1.62 12.03
CA ASP A 359 24.70 2.68 12.35
C ASP A 359 25.04 2.71 13.85
N LEU A 360 24.05 2.50 14.72
CA LEU A 360 24.30 2.36 16.16
C LEU A 360 25.09 1.08 16.47
N LEU A 361 24.77 -0.06 15.83
CA LEU A 361 25.56 -1.30 15.97
C LEU A 361 26.99 -1.11 15.48
N ARG A 362 27.20 -0.36 14.40
CA ARG A 362 28.53 -0.04 13.88
C ARG A 362 29.29 0.88 14.84
N LEU A 363 28.66 1.95 15.32
CA LEU A 363 29.22 2.85 16.33
C LEU A 363 29.60 2.10 17.61
N MET A 364 28.71 1.24 18.12
CA MET A 364 28.98 0.38 19.28
C MET A 364 30.15 -0.58 19.04
N LYS A 365 30.27 -1.17 17.84
CA LYS A 365 31.38 -2.07 17.49
C LYS A 365 32.70 -1.35 17.25
N GLU A 366 32.68 -0.14 16.69
CA GLU A 366 33.87 0.69 16.46
C GLU A 366 34.39 1.31 17.77
N GLU A 367 33.52 1.68 18.70
CA GLU A 367 33.91 2.17 20.04
C GLU A 367 34.38 1.04 20.98
N ASN A 368 33.81 -0.17 20.88
CA ASN A 368 34.33 -1.34 21.60
C ASN A 368 35.78 -1.70 21.21
N LYS A 369 36.24 -1.34 19.99
CA LYS A 369 37.65 -1.49 19.60
C LYS A 369 38.59 -0.50 20.31
N LYS A 370 38.07 0.57 20.90
CA LYS A 370 38.82 1.56 21.69
C LYS A 370 38.82 1.24 23.20
N GLY A 371 38.29 0.10 23.63
CA GLY A 371 38.37 -0.36 25.01
C GLY A 371 37.51 0.44 26.00
N GLN A 372 36.45 1.10 25.55
CA GLN A 372 35.47 1.71 26.45
C GLN A 372 34.36 0.69 26.74
N GLU A 373 34.29 0.24 27.99
CA GLU A 373 33.20 -0.58 28.53
C GLU A 373 31.87 0.20 28.62
N PRO A 374 30.71 -0.49 28.70
CA PRO A 374 29.40 0.15 28.80
C PRO A 374 29.34 1.24 29.89
N ASN A 375 28.82 2.42 29.53
CA ASN A 375 28.85 3.60 30.40
C ASN A 375 27.90 3.54 31.59
N PHE A 376 26.84 2.72 31.53
CA PHE A 376 25.81 2.63 32.56
C PHE A 376 25.34 1.19 32.74
N THR A 377 24.88 0.90 33.96
CA THR A 377 24.19 -0.34 34.30
C THR A 377 22.84 0.04 34.89
N ILE A 378 21.75 -0.42 34.28
CA ILE A 378 20.40 -0.23 34.78
C ILE A 378 20.11 -1.34 35.78
N CYS A 379 19.88 -0.98 37.04
CA CYS A 379 19.53 -1.91 38.10
C CYS A 379 18.03 -1.82 38.43
N SER A 380 17.44 -2.94 38.84
CA SER A 380 16.06 -2.95 39.34
C SER A 380 16.00 -2.30 40.71
N SER A 381 15.04 -1.40 40.93
CA SER A 381 14.79 -0.79 42.25
C SER A 381 14.03 -1.71 43.20
N ILE A 382 13.43 -2.78 42.67
CA ILE A 382 12.62 -3.75 43.42
C ILE A 382 13.44 -5.01 43.75
N GLU A 383 14.41 -5.34 42.89
CA GLU A 383 15.26 -6.53 43.02
C GLU A 383 16.74 -6.13 42.84
N PRO A 384 17.37 -5.54 43.88
CA PRO A 384 18.70 -4.91 43.76
C PRO A 384 19.84 -5.90 43.52
N ASP A 385 19.60 -7.17 43.83
CA ASP A 385 20.60 -8.25 43.72
C ASP A 385 20.64 -8.88 42.32
N GLU A 386 19.73 -8.51 41.41
CA GLU A 386 19.78 -8.98 40.02
C GLU A 386 20.91 -8.29 39.23
N PRO A 387 21.58 -9.02 38.32
CA PRO A 387 22.60 -8.43 37.48
C PRO A 387 21.99 -7.34 36.58
N GLY A 388 22.43 -6.10 36.79
CA GLY A 388 21.91 -4.97 36.04
C GLY A 388 22.26 -5.03 34.55
N ILE A 389 21.44 -4.35 33.75
CA ILE A 389 21.57 -4.35 32.28
C ILE A 389 22.59 -3.29 31.89
N SER A 390 23.70 -3.72 31.28
CA SER A 390 24.69 -2.80 30.73
C SER A 390 24.14 -2.08 29.49
N VAL A 391 24.11 -0.74 29.52
CA VAL A 391 23.58 0.09 28.44
C VAL A 391 24.56 1.21 28.09
N HIS A 392 24.75 1.45 26.79
CA HIS A 392 25.61 2.51 26.30
C HIS A 392 24.93 3.89 26.43
N ARG A 393 25.72 4.93 26.73
CA ARG A 393 25.22 6.32 26.89
C ARG A 393 24.35 6.79 25.73
N LEU A 394 24.75 6.47 24.50
CA LEU A 394 24.04 6.87 23.29
C LEU A 394 22.62 6.30 23.19
N ILE A 395 22.39 5.09 23.72
CA ILE A 395 21.06 4.47 23.75
C ILE A 395 20.15 5.26 24.71
N LEU A 396 20.67 5.62 25.89
CA LEU A 396 19.93 6.39 26.89
C LEU A 396 19.62 7.81 26.39
N LEU A 397 20.58 8.49 25.77
CA LEU A 397 20.35 9.82 25.18
C LEU A 397 19.33 9.79 24.04
N ALA A 398 19.30 8.73 23.23
CA ALA A 398 18.38 8.60 22.10
C ALA A 398 16.96 8.20 22.52
N ARG A 399 16.82 7.35 23.56
CA ARG A 399 15.54 6.76 23.97
C ARG A 399 14.93 7.42 25.19
N TRP A 400 15.70 8.17 25.97
CA TRP A 400 15.25 8.85 27.17
C TRP A 400 15.59 10.35 27.10
N PRO A 401 14.68 11.18 26.60
CA PRO A 401 14.93 12.60 26.33
C PRO A 401 15.41 13.41 27.55
N TYR A 402 15.01 12.98 28.75
CA TYR A 402 15.37 13.61 30.03
C TYR A 402 16.71 13.15 30.59
N PHE A 403 17.31 12.09 30.03
CA PHE A 403 18.59 11.56 30.49
C PHE A 403 19.74 12.55 30.29
N VAL A 404 19.67 13.40 29.25
CA VAL A 404 20.62 14.51 29.04
C VAL A 404 20.67 15.41 30.28
N SER A 405 19.50 15.87 30.74
CA SER A 405 19.38 16.76 31.92
C SER A 405 19.83 16.07 33.20
N LEU A 406 19.55 14.78 33.35
CA LEU A 406 19.98 13.98 34.50
C LEU A 406 21.51 13.84 34.52
N TRP A 407 22.12 13.54 33.37
CA TRP A 407 23.55 13.44 33.22
C TRP A 407 24.27 14.76 33.48
N ASP A 408 23.77 15.85 32.89
CA ASP A 408 24.35 17.19 33.05
C ASP A 408 24.20 17.73 34.49
N SER A 409 23.22 17.22 35.24
CA SER A 409 23.04 17.54 36.66
C SER A 409 24.06 16.86 37.58
N GLY A 410 24.82 15.88 37.07
CA GLY A 410 25.82 15.12 37.83
C GLY A 410 25.23 14.20 38.90
N MET A 411 23.92 13.92 38.86
CA MET A 411 23.28 13.01 39.79
C MET A 411 23.51 11.56 39.37
N SER A 412 24.10 10.77 40.27
CA SER A 412 24.06 9.32 40.24
C SER A 412 22.98 8.86 41.23
N GLU A 413 21.89 8.28 40.73
CA GLU A 413 21.01 7.42 41.54
C GLU A 413 21.39 5.96 41.37
#